data_AF-A0A1G2TGU8-F1
#
_entry.id   AF-A0A1G2TGU8-F1
#
_cell.length_a   1.000
_cell.length_b   1.000
_cell.length_c   1.000
_cell.angle_alpha   90.00
_cell.angle_beta   90.00
_cell.angle_gamma   90.00
#
_symmetry.space_group_name_H-M   'P 1'
#
loop_
_entity.id
_entity.type
_entity.pdbx_description
1 polymer ?
#
loop_
_entity_poly.entity_id
_entity_poly.type
_entity_poly.pdbx_seq_one_letter_code
_entity_poly.pdbx_strand_id
1 'polypeptide(L)'
;MLSLMANNAYNEKDEVKTVLIVLQQSRFKAADAHKIAEDHAGLPGMLRSIRMSGLAEFAEEVLADLRGRKDEKKPGVSAATASNVDG
;
A
#
# COMPACT_ATOMS: atom_id res chain seq x y z
N MET A 1 13.62 -35.78 24.18
CA MET A 1 12.27 -35.47 23.64
C MET A 1 12.43 -34.36 22.62
N LEU A 2 12.08 -34.65 21.37
CA LEU A 2 12.13 -33.69 20.27
C LEU A 2 10.95 -32.72 20.43
N SER A 3 11.14 -31.57 21.08
CA SER A 3 10.08 -30.56 21.20
C SER A 3 10.06 -29.70 19.94
N LEU A 4 9.49 -30.28 18.87
CA LEU A 4 9.22 -29.61 17.60
C LEU A 4 7.83 -28.92 17.65
N MET A 5 7.55 -28.18 18.72
CA MET A 5 6.29 -27.44 18.92
C MET A 5 6.53 -25.93 19.03
N ALA A 6 7.21 -25.35 18.04
CA ALA A 6 7.37 -23.89 17.95
C ALA A 6 7.21 -23.36 16.52
N ASN A 7 6.54 -24.10 15.63
CA ASN A 7 6.19 -23.58 14.31
C ASN A 7 4.73 -23.09 14.37
N ASN A 8 4.56 -21.77 14.17
CA ASN A 8 3.30 -21.01 14.10
C ASN A 8 2.69 -20.48 15.41
N ALA A 9 3.48 -19.80 16.25
CA ALA A 9 2.92 -18.65 16.95
C ALA A 9 2.74 -17.53 15.91
N TYR A 10 1.63 -17.53 15.18
CA TYR A 10 1.24 -16.40 14.33
C TYR A 10 1.16 -15.16 15.22
N ASN A 11 2.10 -14.25 15.05
CA ASN A 11 2.16 -13.02 15.80
C ASN A 11 1.34 -11.97 15.06
N GLU A 12 0.29 -11.43 15.68
CA GLU A 12 -0.59 -10.40 15.09
C GLU A 12 0.23 -9.22 14.51
N LYS A 13 1.39 -8.94 15.09
CA LYS A 13 2.33 -7.92 14.59
C LYS A 13 2.89 -8.26 13.20
N ASP A 14 3.21 -9.52 12.95
CA ASP A 14 3.75 -9.99 11.66
C ASP A 14 2.67 -10.01 10.58
N GLU A 15 1.41 -10.26 10.96
CA GLU A 15 0.28 -10.17 10.05
C GLU A 15 0.02 -8.73 9.62
N VAL A 16 -0.07 -7.79 10.57
CA VAL A 16 -0.22 -6.36 10.24
C VAL A 16 0.94 -5.88 9.38
N LYS A 17 2.18 -6.29 9.69
CA LYS A 17 3.35 -5.97 8.86
C LYS A 17 3.25 -6.53 7.44
N THR A 18 2.82 -7.79 7.30
CA THR A 18 2.60 -8.43 6.00
C THR A 18 1.57 -7.65 5.18
N VAL A 19 0.45 -7.28 5.79
CA VAL A 19 -0.61 -6.50 5.12
C VAL A 19 -0.07 -5.15 4.66
N LEU A 20 0.68 -4.43 5.50
CA LEU A 20 1.30 -3.15 5.13
C LEU A 20 2.28 -3.28 3.96
N ILE A 21 3.09 -4.35 3.93
CA ILE A 21 3.99 -4.66 2.79
C ILE A 21 3.19 -4.89 1.51
N VAL A 22 2.11 -5.68 1.58
CA VAL A 22 1.25 -5.96 0.43
C VAL A 22 0.63 -4.66 -0.09
N LEU A 23 0.10 -3.81 0.79
CA LEU A 23 -0.46 -2.52 0.40
C LEU A 23 0.58 -1.63 -0.30
N GLN A 24 1.80 -1.55 0.25
CA GLN A 24 2.89 -0.80 -0.35
C GLN A 24 3.28 -1.32 -1.75
N GLN A 25 3.27 -2.63 -1.96
CA GLN A 25 3.67 -3.24 -3.23
C GLN A 25 2.53 -3.33 -4.26
N SER A 26 1.28 -3.15 -3.82
CA SER A 26 0.10 -3.25 -4.68
C SER A 26 0.11 -2.18 -5.78
N ARG A 27 -0.51 -2.45 -6.92
CA ARG A 27 -0.67 -1.48 -8.02
C ARG A 27 -2.11 -0.99 -8.12
N PHE A 28 -2.63 -0.46 -7.02
CA PHE A 28 -3.97 0.14 -6.98
C PHE A 28 -4.05 1.35 -7.89
N LYS A 29 -5.27 1.62 -8.39
CA LYS A 29 -5.59 2.95 -8.93
C LYS A 29 -5.44 3.99 -7.83
N ALA A 30 -5.09 5.21 -8.20
CA ALA A 30 -4.90 6.31 -7.25
C ALA A 30 -6.14 6.54 -6.39
N ALA A 31 -7.34 6.49 -6.98
CA ALA A 31 -8.59 6.64 -6.23
C ALA A 31 -8.76 5.58 -5.12
N ASP A 32 -8.43 4.32 -5.41
CA ASP A 32 -8.54 3.23 -4.44
C ASP A 32 -7.45 3.36 -3.36
N ALA A 33 -6.22 3.71 -3.75
CA ALA A 33 -5.12 3.94 -2.82
C ALA A 33 -5.42 5.10 -1.85
N HIS A 34 -5.95 6.22 -2.37
CA HIS A 34 -6.34 7.36 -1.55
C HIS A 34 -7.43 6.97 -0.55
N LYS A 35 -8.46 6.25 -1.01
CA LYS A 35 -9.54 5.78 -0.14
C LYS A 35 -9.03 4.88 0.98
N ILE A 36 -8.17 3.92 0.68
CA ILE A 36 -7.54 3.07 1.71
C ILE A 36 -6.74 3.92 2.72
N ALA A 37 -6.00 4.93 2.24
CA ALA A 37 -5.23 5.81 3.10
C ALA A 37 -6.11 6.69 4.02
N GLU A 38 -7.31 7.05 3.58
CA GLU A 38 -8.30 7.80 4.35
C GLU A 38 -9.01 6.91 5.38
N ASP A 39 -9.53 5.76 4.94
CA ASP A 39 -10.27 4.80 5.77
C ASP A 39 -9.41 4.28 6.93
N HIS A 40 -8.08 4.21 6.74
CA HIS A 40 -7.13 3.70 7.74
C HIS A 40 -6.21 4.77 8.34
N ALA A 41 -6.54 6.06 8.22
CA ALA A 41 -5.70 7.15 8.74
C ALA A 41 -5.42 7.07 10.25
N GLY A 42 -6.27 6.38 11.03
CA GLY A 42 -6.09 6.18 12.47
C GLY A 42 -5.16 5.01 12.85
N LEU A 43 -4.78 4.15 11.90
CA LEU A 43 -3.98 2.95 12.16
C LEU A 43 -2.64 3.24 12.87
N PRO A 44 -1.84 4.25 12.47
CA PRO A 44 -0.61 4.58 13.18
C PRO A 44 -0.83 5.00 14.64
N GLY A 45 -1.89 5.78 14.90
CA GLY A 45 -2.25 6.18 16.26
C GLY A 45 -2.63 4.98 17.13
N MET A 46 -3.42 4.06 16.58
CA MET A 46 -3.79 2.81 17.25
C MET A 46 -2.54 1.97 17.57
N LEU A 47 -1.62 1.79 16.61
CA LEU A 47 -0.39 1.03 16.80
C LEU A 47 0.54 1.65 17.87
N ARG A 48 0.65 2.99 17.90
CA ARG A 48 1.38 3.68 18.98
C ARG A 48 0.74 3.46 20.35
N SER A 49 -0.58 3.48 20.44
CA SER A 49 -1.30 3.29 21.71
C SER A 49 -1.02 1.92 22.35
N ILE A 50 -0.75 0.90 21.54
CA ILE A 50 -0.40 -0.46 22.00
C ILE A 50 1.12 -0.71 22.02
N ARG A 51 1.93 0.36 22.04
CA ARG A 51 3.40 0.34 22.10
C ARG A 51 4.08 -0.39 20.93
N MET A 52 3.48 -0.34 19.74
CA MET A 52 4.04 -0.88 18.50
C MET A 52 4.61 0.23 17.61
N SER A 53 5.51 1.06 18.17
CA SER A 53 5.99 2.28 17.52
C SER A 53 6.63 2.06 16.15
N GLY A 54 7.49 1.06 15.98
CA GLY A 54 8.12 0.78 14.68
C GLY A 54 7.12 0.33 13.60
N LEU A 55 6.02 -0.33 14.00
CA LEU A 55 4.96 -0.68 13.05
C LEU A 55 4.06 0.52 12.76
N ALA A 56 3.88 1.42 13.72
CA ALA A 56 3.17 2.68 13.51
C ALA A 56 3.90 3.57 12.51
N GLU A 57 5.22 3.73 12.65
CA GLU A 57 6.06 4.47 11.71
C GLU A 57 5.97 3.88 10.30
N PHE A 58 6.08 2.55 10.18
CA PHE A 58 5.92 1.88 8.89
C PHE A 58 4.51 2.07 8.31
N ALA A 59 3.46 2.03 9.14
CA ALA A 59 2.11 2.31 8.69
C ALA A 59 1.95 3.76 8.20
N GLU A 60 2.61 4.74 8.82
CA GLU A 60 2.62 6.13 8.34
C GLU A 60 3.25 6.25 6.97
N GLU A 61 4.40 5.61 6.76
CA GLU A 61 5.08 5.58 5.46
C GLU A 61 4.20 4.98 4.37
N VAL A 62 3.56 3.84 4.64
CA VAL A 62 2.68 3.16 3.68
C VAL A 62 1.44 4.00 3.36
N LEU A 63 0.78 4.58 4.37
CA LEU A 63 -0.40 5.41 4.14
C LEU A 63 -0.04 6.72 3.43
N ALA A 64 1.14 7.29 3.69
CA ALA A 64 1.64 8.44 2.97
C ALA A 64 1.96 8.12 1.50
N ASP A 65 2.57 6.96 1.23
CA ASP A 65 2.78 6.46 -0.13
C ASP A 65 1.43 6.33 -0.85
N LEU A 66 0.49 5.59 -0.27
CA LEU A 66 -0.85 5.39 -0.85
C LEU A 66 -1.56 6.70 -1.17
N ARG A 67 -1.49 7.69 -0.27
CA ARG A 67 -2.08 9.04 -0.45
C ARG A 67 -1.39 9.86 -1.53
N GLY A 68 -0.11 9.59 -1.80
CA GLY A 68 0.69 10.27 -2.82
C GLY A 68 0.57 9.67 -4.21
N ARG A 69 -0.10 8.52 -4.36
CA ARG A 69 -0.15 7.80 -5.64
C ARG A 69 -0.90 8.57 -6.71
N LYS A 70 -0.39 8.46 -7.92
CA LYS A 70 -1.03 8.95 -9.13
C LYS A 70 -1.17 7.76 -10.07
N ASP A 71 -2.27 7.72 -10.81
CA ASP A 71 -2.45 6.71 -11.83
C ASP A 71 -1.28 6.80 -12.81
N GLU A 72 -0.65 5.66 -13.11
CA GLU A 72 0.35 5.60 -14.18
C GLU A 72 -0.33 6.07 -15.47
N LYS A 73 0.13 7.22 -16.01
CA LYS A 73 -0.29 7.64 -17.35
C LYS A 73 0.12 6.53 -18.31
N LYS A 74 -0.87 5.87 -18.94
CA LYS A 74 -0.61 4.90 -20.01
C LYS A 74 0.37 5.53 -21.02
N PRO A 75 1.55 4.93 -21.25
CA PRO A 75 2.36 5.30 -22.39
C PRO A 75 1.64 4.74 -23.63
N GLY A 76 0.93 5.59 -24.38
CA GLY A 76 0.26 5.12 -25.60
C GLY A 76 -0.91 5.93 -26.17
N VAL A 77 -1.17 7.16 -25.72
CA VAL A 77 -2.08 8.06 -26.46
C VAL A 77 -1.38 9.39 -26.66
N SER A 78 -0.42 9.41 -27.59
CA SER A 78 0.03 10.64 -28.23
C SER A 78 0.25 10.39 -29.71
N ALA A 79 -0.64 11.00 -30.48
CA ALA A 79 -0.55 11.34 -31.91
C ALA A 79 -0.54 10.19 -32.94
N ALA A 80 -1.70 9.54 -33.11
CA ALA A 80 -2.09 9.01 -34.41
C ALA A 80 -3.47 9.56 -34.79
N THR A 81 -3.56 10.84 -35.17
CA THR A 81 -4.73 11.34 -35.91
C THR A 81 -4.38 12.56 -36.78
N ALA A 82 -4.46 12.32 -38.09
CA ALA A 82 -4.84 13.21 -39.20
C ALA A 82 -3.93 14.41 -39.57
N SER A 83 -3.26 14.30 -40.72
CA SER A 83 -3.76 14.93 -41.96
C SER A 83 -3.02 14.39 -43.19
N ASN A 84 -3.65 13.41 -43.87
CA ASN A 84 -3.46 13.19 -45.30
C ASN A 84 -4.79 13.55 -45.97
N VAL A 85 -4.84 14.71 -46.63
CA VAL A 85 -5.76 15.07 -47.72
C VAL A 85 -4.92 16.00 -48.60
N ASP A 86 -4.21 15.49 -49.62
CA ASP A 86 -4.66 15.32 -51.02
C ASP A 86 -4.92 16.66 -51.75
N GLY A 87 -4.21 16.90 -52.86
CA GLY A 87 -4.43 18.02 -53.78
C GLY A 87 -3.19 18.85 -54.11
#